data_AF-A0A965GGT4-F1
#
_entry.id   AF-A0A965GGT4-F1
#
_cell.length_a   1.000
_cell.length_b   1.000
_cell.length_c   1.000
_cell.angle_alpha   90.00
_cell.angle_beta   90.00
_cell.angle_gamma   90.00
#
_symmetry.space_group_name_H-M   'P 1'
#
loop_
_entity.id
_entity.type
_entity.pdbx_description
1 polymer ?
#
loop_
_entity_poly.entity_id
_entity_poly.type
_entity_poly.pdbx_seq_one_letter_code
_entity_poly.pdbx_strand_id
1 'polypeptide(L)'
;MNVEDVLEADWDAVGTLRDPVLVIALRGYFDIAGAATGALEWCLDDRTTTVVANIDPDQFFDFTAQRPEVFLDEDNERQIIWPENEFIVARFPDGARDLVVLSGVEPHMNWNIFAECIVQCAQRLRCSVVVTVGANDDSIPHTRTP
;
A
#
# COMPACT_ATOMS: atom_id res chain seq x y z
N MET A 1 16.19 -9.29 12.67
CA MET A 1 14.88 -8.71 12.33
C MET A 1 14.22 -9.69 11.39
N ASN A 2 13.11 -10.22 11.83
CA ASN A 2 12.25 -11.12 11.06
C ASN A 2 10.97 -10.36 10.70
N VAL A 3 10.18 -10.89 9.76
CA VAL A 3 8.90 -10.28 9.37
C VAL A 3 7.97 -10.06 10.56
N GLU A 4 7.94 -10.99 11.52
CA GLU A 4 7.10 -10.91 12.72
C GLU A 4 7.43 -9.71 13.64
N ASP A 5 8.63 -9.14 13.50
CA ASP A 5 9.06 -7.99 14.31
C ASP A 5 8.53 -6.65 13.73
N VAL A 6 8.09 -6.64 12.47
CA VAL A 6 7.81 -5.40 11.71
C VAL A 6 6.49 -5.44 10.92
N LEU A 7 5.86 -6.61 10.79
CA LEU A 7 4.56 -6.77 10.13
C LEU A 7 3.48 -6.96 11.19
N GLU A 8 2.80 -5.87 11.51
CA GLU A 8 1.63 -5.90 12.38
C GLU A 8 0.41 -6.30 11.55
N ALA A 9 -0.35 -7.31 11.99
CA ALA A 9 -1.46 -7.82 11.20
C ALA A 9 -2.64 -8.30 12.05
N ASP A 10 -3.84 -8.01 11.55
CA ASP A 10 -5.11 -8.54 12.02
C ASP A 10 -5.80 -9.29 10.87
N TRP A 11 -5.45 -10.58 10.73
CA TRP A 11 -6.01 -11.43 9.67
C TRP A 11 -7.49 -11.76 9.89
N ASP A 12 -7.96 -11.70 11.14
CA ASP A 12 -9.33 -12.03 11.52
C ASP A 12 -10.29 -10.84 11.29
N ALA A 13 -9.75 -9.63 11.10
CA ALA A 13 -10.51 -8.45 10.68
C ALA A 13 -11.28 -8.66 9.36
N VAL A 14 -10.83 -9.61 8.54
CA VAL A 14 -11.52 -10.00 7.30
C VAL A 14 -11.94 -11.46 7.34
N GLY A 15 -13.22 -11.72 7.01
CA GLY A 15 -13.66 -13.08 6.71
C GLY A 15 -13.02 -13.63 5.42
N THR A 16 -13.41 -14.83 5.00
CA THR A 16 -12.88 -15.45 3.77
C THR A 16 -13.03 -14.56 2.54
N LEU A 17 -11.92 -14.35 1.83
CA LEU A 17 -11.85 -13.59 0.59
C LEU A 17 -12.12 -14.49 -0.62
N ARG A 18 -12.71 -13.92 -1.68
CA ARG A 18 -13.00 -14.59 -2.94
C ARG A 18 -11.91 -14.30 -3.97
N ASP A 19 -11.07 -15.30 -4.24
CA ASP A 19 -10.00 -15.25 -5.26
C ASP A 19 -9.23 -13.91 -5.27
N PRO A 20 -8.65 -13.51 -4.13
CA PRO A 20 -8.09 -12.17 -3.97
C PRO A 20 -6.85 -11.95 -4.85
N VAL A 21 -6.67 -10.72 -5.31
CA VAL A 21 -5.46 -10.27 -6.01
C VAL A 21 -4.80 -9.19 -5.20
N LEU A 22 -3.49 -9.30 -4.98
CA LEU A 22 -2.69 -8.24 -4.38
C LEU A 22 -2.21 -7.28 -5.46
N VAL A 23 -2.54 -5.99 -5.32
CA VAL A 23 -2.06 -4.92 -6.20
C VAL A 23 -1.22 -3.95 -5.39
N ILE A 24 -0.05 -3.62 -5.91
CA ILE A 24 0.97 -2.84 -5.20
C ILE A 24 1.35 -1.63 -6.03
N ALA A 25 1.36 -0.44 -5.44
CA ALA A 25 2.01 0.75 -5.96
C ALA A 25 2.77 1.44 -4.83
N LEU A 26 3.99 1.87 -5.10
CA LEU A 26 4.83 2.55 -4.13
C LEU A 26 5.21 3.92 -4.67
N ARG A 27 4.93 4.97 -3.91
CA ARG A 27 5.46 6.32 -4.13
C ARG A 27 6.97 6.27 -4.01
N GLY A 28 7.66 6.99 -4.88
CA GLY A 28 9.12 6.97 -4.95
C GLY A 28 9.57 7.04 -6.40
N TYR A 29 10.45 6.13 -6.81
CA TYR A 29 11.04 6.16 -8.14
C TYR A 29 10.06 5.79 -9.27
N PHE A 30 9.17 4.81 -9.04
CA PHE A 30 8.30 4.22 -10.07
C PHE A 30 6.85 4.72 -10.05
N ASP A 31 6.60 5.96 -9.64
CA ASP A 31 5.24 6.53 -9.58
C ASP A 31 5.18 8.00 -10.01
N ILE A 32 5.52 8.26 -11.27
CA ILE A 32 5.50 9.62 -11.81
C ILE A 32 4.09 10.21 -11.76
N ALA A 33 4.01 11.45 -11.26
CA ALA A 33 2.78 12.20 -11.03
C ALA A 33 1.78 11.53 -10.05
N GLY A 34 2.21 10.52 -9.29
CA GLY A 34 1.32 9.77 -8.40
C GLY A 34 0.28 8.95 -9.17
N ALA A 35 0.52 8.61 -10.43
CA ALA A 35 -0.46 7.96 -11.28
C ALA A 35 -0.79 6.53 -10.84
N ALA A 36 0.20 5.76 -10.38
CA ALA A 36 0.01 4.40 -9.90
C ALA A 36 -0.66 4.38 -8.52
N THR A 37 -0.16 5.16 -7.55
CA THR A 37 -0.80 5.22 -6.22
C THR A 37 -2.19 5.85 -6.28
N GLY A 38 -2.38 6.90 -7.08
CA GLY A 38 -3.70 7.49 -7.33
C GLY A 38 -4.69 6.52 -7.98
N ALA A 39 -4.25 5.64 -8.88
CA ALA A 39 -5.11 4.60 -9.45
C ALA A 39 -5.55 3.56 -8.40
N LEU A 40 -4.66 3.19 -7.47
CA LEU A 40 -4.98 2.28 -6.37
C LEU A 40 -5.90 2.94 -5.33
N GLU A 41 -5.65 4.20 -4.97
CA GLU A 41 -6.53 4.99 -4.11
C GLU A 41 -7.94 5.09 -4.71
N TRP A 42 -8.06 5.36 -6.02
CA TRP A 42 -9.34 5.33 -6.72
C TRP A 42 -10.02 3.96 -6.71
N CYS A 43 -9.25 2.86 -6.72
CA CYS A 43 -9.76 1.50 -6.57
C CYS A 43 -10.25 1.18 -5.15
N LEU A 44 -9.96 2.02 -4.16
CA LEU A 44 -10.44 1.90 -2.79
C LEU A 44 -11.60 2.86 -2.47
N ASP A 45 -11.71 3.96 -3.22
CA ASP A 45 -12.73 4.98 -3.02
C ASP A 45 -14.17 4.42 -3.12
N ASP A 46 -15.10 4.95 -2.31
CA ASP A 46 -16.51 4.52 -2.22
C ASP A 46 -16.73 3.01 -2.00
N ARG A 47 -15.75 2.29 -1.42
CA ARG A 47 -15.84 0.85 -1.15
C ARG A 47 -15.70 0.55 0.34
N THR A 48 -16.24 -0.59 0.74
CA THR A 48 -15.96 -1.15 2.07
C THR A 48 -14.53 -1.67 2.10
N THR A 49 -13.68 -0.97 2.82
CA THR A 49 -12.26 -1.29 2.99
C THR A 49 -11.95 -1.71 4.42
N THR A 50 -10.89 -2.49 4.60
CA THR A 50 -10.39 -2.90 5.93
C THR A 50 -8.88 -3.01 5.87
N VAL A 51 -8.17 -2.28 6.73
CA VAL A 51 -6.73 -2.47 6.93
C VAL A 51 -6.54 -3.80 7.66
N VAL A 52 -5.72 -4.69 7.09
CA VAL A 52 -5.47 -6.03 7.64
C VAL A 52 -4.03 -6.24 8.08
N ALA A 53 -3.11 -5.42 7.59
CA ALA A 53 -1.73 -5.40 8.04
C ALA A 53 -1.07 -4.05 7.77
N ASN A 54 -0.02 -3.74 8.52
CA ASN A 54 0.84 -2.58 8.33
C ASN A 54 2.30 -2.99 8.54
N ILE A 55 3.21 -2.39 7.77
CA ILE A 55 4.65 -2.56 7.94
C ILE A 55 5.17 -1.38 8.76
N ASP A 56 5.76 -1.65 9.93
CA ASP A 56 6.38 -0.66 10.80
C ASP A 56 7.47 0.11 10.03
N PRO A 57 7.34 1.44 9.88
CA PRO A 57 8.27 2.23 9.07
C PRO A 57 9.68 2.41 9.67
N ASP A 58 9.87 2.25 10.97
CA ASP A 58 11.11 2.63 11.66
C ASP A 58 12.36 1.94 11.09
N GLN A 59 12.19 0.73 10.57
CA GLN A 59 13.27 -0.08 10.03
C GLN A 59 13.49 0.12 8.53
N PHE A 60 12.61 0.85 7.83
CA PHE A 60 12.65 0.95 6.36
C PHE A 60 12.86 2.37 5.85
N PHE A 61 12.57 3.40 6.65
CA PHE A 61 12.64 4.78 6.20
C PHE A 61 13.75 5.60 6.85
N ASP A 62 14.55 6.29 6.03
CA ASP A 62 15.24 7.50 6.45
C ASP A 62 14.25 8.66 6.59
N PHE A 63 13.86 8.99 7.83
CA PHE A 63 12.92 10.08 8.11
C PHE A 63 13.48 11.49 7.87
N THR A 64 14.77 11.62 7.55
CA THR A 64 15.33 12.91 7.09
C THR A 64 15.01 13.16 5.61
N ALA A 65 14.84 12.09 4.83
CA ALA A 65 14.43 12.10 3.44
C ALA A 65 12.89 12.04 3.29
N GLN A 66 12.24 11.06 3.91
CA GLN A 66 10.78 10.95 3.97
C GLN A 66 10.28 11.46 5.34
N ARG A 67 10.03 12.77 5.41
CA ARG A 67 9.65 13.41 6.67
C ARG A 67 8.20 13.09 7.05
N PRO A 68 7.93 12.73 8.32
CA PRO A 68 6.56 12.65 8.82
C PRO A 68 5.84 13.99 8.68
N GLU A 69 4.56 13.93 8.34
CA GLU A 69 3.72 15.11 8.22
C GLU A 69 3.18 15.51 9.59
N VAL A 70 3.04 16.82 9.81
CA VAL A 70 2.50 17.37 11.05
C VAL A 70 1.34 18.28 10.70
N PHE A 71 0.19 18.06 11.34
CA PHE A 71 -0.98 18.91 11.19
C PHE A 71 -1.64 19.18 12.55
N LEU A 72 -2.53 20.18 12.58
CA LEU A 72 -3.40 20.45 13.71
C LEU A 72 -4.80 19.95 13.34
N ASP A 73 -5.43 19.19 14.22
CA ASP A 73 -6.81 18.76 14.04
C ASP A 73 -7.82 19.87 14.41
N GLU A 74 -9.12 19.53 14.39
CA GLU A 74 -10.22 20.47 14.67
C GLU A 74 -10.16 21.05 16.10
N ASP A 75 -9.56 20.32 17.04
CA ASP A 75 -9.37 20.73 18.43
C ASP A 75 -8.02 21.45 18.64
N ASN A 76 -7.29 21.72 17.55
CA ASN A 76 -5.98 22.36 17.55
C ASN A 76 -4.93 21.53 18.31
N GLU A 77 -5.09 20.21 18.36
CA GLU A 77 -4.10 19.26 18.84
C GLU A 77 -3.15 18.84 17.72
N ARG A 78 -1.88 18.64 18.07
CA ARG A 78 -0.83 18.31 17.08
C ARG A 78 -0.86 16.82 16.80
N GLN A 79 -1.08 16.48 15.54
CA GLN A 79 -1.02 15.13 15.02
C GLN A 79 0.25 14.93 14.17
N ILE A 80 0.74 13.69 14.14
CA ILE A 80 1.87 13.28 13.31
C ILE A 80 1.42 12.10 12.45
N ILE A 81 1.59 12.21 11.15
CA ILE A 81 1.37 11.11 10.21
C ILE A 81 2.74 10.57 9.82
N TRP A 82 3.03 9.35 10.23
CA TRP A 82 4.21 8.62 9.80
C TRP A 82 3.98 8.07 8.39
N PRO A 83 5.03 7.94 7.55
CA PRO A 83 4.91 7.20 6.32
C PRO A 83 4.61 5.73 6.66
N GLU A 84 3.53 5.18 6.11
CA GLU A 84 3.07 3.82 6.43
C GLU A 84 2.89 3.01 5.14
N ASN A 85 2.89 1.69 5.29
CA ASN A 85 2.69 0.74 4.21
C ASN A 85 1.61 -0.27 4.64
N GLU A 86 0.37 0.16 4.50
CA GLU A 86 -0.81 -0.62 4.87
C GLU A 86 -1.26 -1.58 3.76
N PHE A 87 -1.72 -2.75 4.16
CA PHE A 87 -2.44 -3.69 3.32
C PHE A 87 -3.93 -3.53 3.57
N ILE A 88 -4.64 -3.05 2.54
CA ILE A 88 -6.06 -2.74 2.60
C ILE A 88 -6.83 -3.75 1.76
N VAL A 89 -7.81 -4.41 2.36
CA VAL A 89 -8.74 -5.28 1.64
C VAL A 89 -9.95 -4.47 1.21
N ALA A 90 -10.26 -4.46 -0.09
CA ALA A 90 -11.50 -3.94 -0.64
C ALA A 90 -12.36 -5.09 -1.19
N ARG A 91 -13.63 -5.12 -0.78
CA ARG A 91 -14.59 -6.15 -1.22
C ARG A 91 -15.41 -5.68 -2.40
N PHE A 92 -15.69 -6.60 -3.32
CA PHE A 92 -16.55 -6.37 -4.47
C PHE A 92 -17.70 -7.37 -4.47
N PRO A 93 -18.82 -7.11 -3.76
CA PRO A 93 -19.91 -8.08 -3.62
C PRO A 93 -20.38 -8.67 -4.96
N ASP A 94 -20.55 -7.80 -5.96
CA ASP A 94 -20.99 -8.17 -7.32
C ASP A 94 -19.83 -8.55 -8.27
N GLY A 95 -18.58 -8.42 -7.82
CA GLY A 95 -17.40 -8.73 -8.61
C GLY A 95 -17.09 -10.23 -8.70
N ALA A 96 -15.98 -10.58 -9.34
CA ALA A 96 -15.46 -11.95 -9.35
C ALA A 96 -14.36 -12.18 -8.30
N ARG A 97 -13.73 -11.10 -7.81
CA ARG A 97 -12.52 -11.12 -6.97
C ARG A 97 -12.59 -10.04 -5.90
N ASP A 98 -11.97 -10.29 -4.76
CA ASP A 98 -11.63 -9.23 -3.79
C ASP A 98 -10.26 -8.66 -4.12
N LEU A 99 -9.99 -7.44 -3.64
CA LEU A 99 -8.73 -6.75 -3.88
C LEU A 99 -7.99 -6.59 -2.57
N VAL A 100 -6.70 -6.92 -2.57
CA VAL A 100 -5.76 -6.50 -1.52
C VAL A 100 -4.89 -5.43 -2.14
N VAL A 101 -4.77 -4.28 -1.49
CA VAL A 101 -4.04 -3.12 -2.01
C VAL A 101 -2.93 -2.78 -1.04
N LEU A 102 -1.72 -2.60 -1.55
CA LEU A 102 -0.64 -1.91 -0.89
C LEU A 102 -0.34 -0.64 -1.69
N SER A 103 -0.80 0.51 -1.18
CA SER A 103 -0.46 1.83 -1.71
C SER A 103 0.31 2.56 -0.64
N GLY A 104 1.61 2.76 -0.85
CA GLY A 104 2.47 3.31 0.20
C GLY A 104 3.75 3.92 -0.33
N VAL A 105 4.81 3.96 0.47
CA VAL A 105 6.08 4.60 0.12
C VAL A 105 7.17 3.53 -0.03
N GLU A 106 7.98 3.66 -1.08
CA GLU A 106 9.13 2.79 -1.34
C GLU A 106 10.12 2.81 -0.16
N PRO A 107 10.57 1.64 0.34
CA PRO A 107 11.50 1.59 1.46
C PRO A 107 12.89 2.09 1.05
N HIS A 108 13.55 2.83 1.94
CA HIS A 108 14.92 3.29 1.74
C HIS A 108 15.97 2.22 2.03
N MET A 109 15.66 1.27 2.93
CA MET A 109 16.57 0.23 3.38
C MET A 109 15.84 -1.09 3.66
N ASN A 110 16.57 -2.17 3.93
CA ASN A 110 16.02 -3.48 4.33
C ASN A 110 14.99 -4.10 3.36
N TRP A 111 15.20 -3.90 2.05
CA TRP A 111 14.34 -4.39 0.97
C TRP A 111 14.01 -5.88 1.04
N ASN A 112 14.94 -6.70 1.51
CA ASN A 112 14.70 -8.15 1.65
C ASN A 112 13.59 -8.44 2.65
N ILE A 113 13.61 -7.81 3.84
CA ILE A 113 12.56 -7.99 4.85
C ILE A 113 11.25 -7.35 4.39
N PHE A 114 11.31 -6.18 3.74
CA PHE A 114 10.11 -5.52 3.19
C PHE A 114 9.40 -6.41 2.16
N ALA A 115 10.16 -7.00 1.23
CA ALA A 115 9.62 -7.93 0.25
C ALA A 115 9.05 -9.20 0.91
N GLU A 116 9.71 -9.73 1.95
CA GLU A 116 9.19 -10.86 2.72
C GLU A 116 7.87 -10.53 3.42
N CYS A 117 7.68 -9.31 3.93
CA CYS A 117 6.41 -8.85 4.49
C CYS A 117 5.29 -8.91 3.44
N ILE A 118 5.54 -8.39 2.23
CA ILE A 118 4.59 -8.44 1.10
C ILE A 118 4.23 -9.89 0.75
N VAL A 119 5.22 -10.77 0.66
CA VAL A 119 5.02 -12.19 0.35
C VAL A 119 4.19 -12.86 1.45
N GLN A 120 4.47 -12.56 2.72
CA GLN A 120 3.70 -13.09 3.85
C GLN A 120 2.24 -12.64 3.79
N CYS A 121 1.97 -11.37 3.51
CA CYS A 121 0.61 -10.86 3.31
C CYS A 121 -0.12 -11.59 2.18
N ALA A 122 0.52 -11.71 1.01
CA ALA A 122 -0.05 -12.42 -0.14
C ALA A 122 -0.39 -13.88 0.19
N GLN A 123 0.49 -14.58 0.92
CA GLN A 123 0.28 -15.97 1.32
C GLN A 123 -0.83 -16.12 2.36
N ARG A 124 -0.85 -15.27 3.40
CA ARG A 124 -1.86 -15.33 4.47
C ARG A 124 -3.26 -15.02 3.96
N LEU A 125 -3.38 -14.04 3.08
CA LEU A 125 -4.64 -13.66 2.43
C LEU A 125 -5.00 -14.58 1.24
N ARG A 126 -4.13 -15.52 0.88
CA ARG A 126 -4.30 -16.48 -0.23
C ARG A 126 -4.51 -15.80 -1.58
N CYS A 127 -3.77 -14.71 -1.83
CA CYS A 127 -3.81 -14.03 -3.11
C CYS A 127 -3.35 -14.96 -4.23
N SER A 128 -4.13 -15.04 -5.31
CA SER A 128 -3.81 -15.89 -6.46
C SER A 128 -2.78 -15.25 -7.39
N VAL A 129 -2.70 -13.92 -7.37
CA VAL A 129 -1.79 -13.11 -8.19
C VAL A 129 -1.31 -11.89 -7.39
N VAL A 130 -0.07 -11.49 -7.66
CA VAL A 130 0.49 -10.19 -7.24
C VAL A 130 0.75 -9.35 -8.49
N VAL A 131 0.27 -8.11 -8.50
CA VAL A 131 0.44 -7.14 -9.59
C VAL A 131 1.11 -5.89 -9.04
N THR A 132 2.26 -5.51 -9.58
CA THR A 132 2.90 -4.23 -9.29
C THR A 132 2.53 -3.22 -10.36
N VAL A 133 2.04 -2.06 -9.95
CA VAL A 133 1.66 -0.95 -10.83
C VAL A 133 2.68 0.17 -10.64
N GLY A 134 3.14 0.74 -11.75
CA GLY A 134 4.06 1.87 -11.75
C GLY A 134 3.79 2.80 -12.92
N ALA A 135 4.36 4.00 -12.85
CA ALA A 135 4.27 5.01 -13.88
C ALA A 135 5.65 5.60 -14.15
N ASN A 136 6.00 5.76 -15.43
CA ASN A 136 7.26 6.31 -15.89
C ASN A 136 7.01 7.45 -16.87
N ASP A 137 8.00 8.33 -17.04
CA ASP A 137 7.95 9.37 -18.06
C ASP A 137 8.28 8.78 -19.42
N ASP A 138 7.67 9.36 -20.43
CA ASP A 138 8.00 9.05 -21.82
C ASP A 138 7.83 10.32 -22.66
N SER A 139 8.42 10.34 -23.84
CA SER A 139 8.34 11.43 -24.80
C SER A 139 7.02 11.45 -25.57
N ILE A 140 5.90 11.23 -24.86
CA ILE A 140 4.53 11.24 -25.40
C ILE A 140 3.82 12.50 -24.89
N PRO A 141 3.31 13.38 -25.77
CA PRO A 141 2.59 14.58 -25.32
C PRO A 141 1.22 14.21 -24.74
N HIS A 142 0.74 14.96 -23.75
CA HIS A 142 -0.58 14.80 -23.11
C HIS A 142 -1.80 14.94 -24.07
N THR A 143 -1.57 15.21 -25.36
CA THR A 143 -2.59 15.27 -26.42
C THR A 143 -2.68 13.99 -27.25
N ARG A 144 -2.01 12.92 -26.81
CA ARG A 144 -2.03 11.58 -27.40
C ARG A 144 -2.34 10.56 -26.31
N THR A 145 -2.81 9.39 -26.74
CA THR A 145 -3.00 8.25 -25.84
C THR A 145 -1.63 7.83 -25.27
N PRO A 146 -1.53 7.65 -23.95
CA PRO A 146 -0.37 7.03 -23.30
C PRO A 146 -0.07 5.63 -23.83
#